data_AF-A0A1H1KB52-F1
#
_entry.id   AF-A0A1H1KB52-F1
#
_cell.length_a   1.000
_cell.length_b   1.000
_cell.length_c   1.000
_cell.angle_alpha   90.00
_cell.angle_beta   90.00
_cell.angle_gamma   90.00
#
_symmetry.space_group_name_H-M   'P 1'
#
loop_
_entity.id
_entity.type
_entity.pdbx_description
1 polymer ?
#
loop_
_entity_poly.entity_id
_entity_poly.type
_entity_poly.pdbx_seq_one_letter_code
_entity_poly.pdbx_strand_id
1 'polypeptide(L)'
;MGTAQSNVTGPDLARGISVDDLPDGRMLAGHVGEEAVLLARRGDEFFAIGATCSHYGGPLAEGLMVEDTVRCPWHHACFSLRSGKSLRAPALSPVACWSIERRDSKVIVQNKREMPEPMKKGSVVPAAGSPEKIVIVGGGAAAFAAAQKLRSKQYRGSIVMLSNDDAPPVDRPNLSKDYLAGHAPEEWVALRPDSFYSENAIDLRLNANVTGIDARSREVVLAGGAKVPYDRLLLATGAEPVRLSISGADQPHVHTLRSLADCRAIIERAKLARRVVVLGASFIGLEVAASLRAREIEVHVVAPEKRPMERILGPQMGDFVRSLHAEHGVVFHLEDTASAIDGKRVKLKSGGTLEADFVVAGIGVRPRTELPEKVGLALDRGVVGDAYLETSVPGIFAAGDIARWPDPHSGESIRVEHWVVAERQGQTVAHNMLGRREKFTAVPFFWSQHYDVPINYVGHAEKWDELAIDGDIMAKDCLVRYKRDGRVLAVASTSPLKRSVTTARMVPLSAASQSMPSRSTSLKTFLGAPPQRATMRAPRSGPNPASISSGVCLKPGLTCSPLRPDAPHPGSLASTTATSMPASERCSAAESPVKPAPTMATEALRSPASDGVATGARAVSA
;
A
#
# COMPACT_ATOMS: atom_id res chain seq x y z
N MET A 1 0.26 9.28 24.50
CA MET A 1 -0.95 8.43 24.44
C MET A 1 -2.04 9.14 25.21
N GLY A 2 -2.96 9.83 24.53
CA GLY A 2 -4.24 10.22 25.12
C GLY A 2 -5.19 9.05 24.94
N THR A 3 -5.66 8.47 26.04
CA THR A 3 -6.64 7.38 26.04
C THR A 3 -7.98 7.93 25.54
N ALA A 4 -8.28 7.72 24.27
CA ALA A 4 -9.67 7.71 23.84
C ALA A 4 -10.35 6.59 24.65
N GLN A 5 -11.32 6.95 25.49
CA GLN A 5 -12.16 5.98 26.19
C GLN A 5 -12.73 5.02 25.14
N SER A 6 -12.26 3.77 25.14
CA SER A 6 -12.83 2.75 24.30
C SER A 6 -14.27 2.55 24.77
N ASN A 7 -15.24 2.97 23.98
CA ASN A 7 -16.62 2.54 24.18
C ASN A 7 -16.64 1.03 23.95
N VAL A 8 -16.46 0.30 25.03
CA VAL A 8 -16.43 -1.15 25.04
C VAL A 8 -17.81 -1.63 24.62
N THR A 9 -17.89 -2.32 23.49
CA THR A 9 -19.15 -2.79 22.90
C THR A 9 -19.16 -4.32 22.86
N GLY A 10 -20.33 -4.92 23.01
CA GLY A 10 -20.51 -6.38 23.06
C GLY A 10 -20.58 -6.93 24.49
N PRO A 11 -20.70 -8.25 24.65
CA PRO A 11 -20.86 -8.87 25.96
C PRO A 11 -19.55 -8.95 26.74
N ASP A 12 -19.66 -8.99 28.06
CA ASP A 12 -18.56 -9.28 28.98
C ASP A 12 -18.19 -10.77 28.89
N LEU A 13 -17.08 -11.05 28.21
CA LEU A 13 -16.60 -12.40 27.94
C LEU A 13 -16.04 -13.09 29.19
N ALA A 14 -15.74 -12.34 30.26
CA ALA A 14 -15.35 -12.91 31.55
C ALA A 14 -16.54 -13.53 32.32
N ARG A 15 -17.78 -13.16 31.96
CA ARG A 15 -19.00 -13.79 32.50
C ARG A 15 -19.41 -15.07 31.76
N GLY A 16 -18.74 -15.35 30.64
CA GLY A 16 -18.96 -16.51 29.80
C GLY A 16 -20.10 -16.35 28.79
N ILE A 17 -19.85 -16.85 27.58
CA ILE A 17 -20.83 -16.90 26.48
C ILE A 17 -21.27 -18.35 26.27
N SER A 18 -22.54 -18.59 25.94
CA SER A 18 -22.99 -19.94 25.58
C SER A 18 -22.22 -20.43 24.36
N VAL A 19 -21.81 -21.70 24.38
CA VAL A 19 -21.17 -22.36 23.22
C VAL A 19 -22.07 -22.29 21.98
N ASP A 20 -23.39 -22.30 22.18
CA ASP A 20 -24.37 -22.23 21.10
C ASP A 20 -24.51 -20.83 20.47
N ASP A 21 -24.18 -19.78 21.24
CA ASP A 21 -24.19 -18.39 20.77
C ASP A 21 -22.96 -18.07 19.89
N LEU A 22 -21.96 -18.97 19.87
CA LEU A 22 -20.81 -18.89 18.98
C LEU A 22 -20.66 -20.17 18.14
N PRO A 23 -21.42 -20.29 17.04
CA PRO A 23 -21.28 -21.39 16.09
C PRO A 23 -19.87 -21.50 15.49
N ASP A 24 -19.52 -22.68 14.95
CA ASP A 24 -18.26 -22.85 14.20
C ASP A 24 -18.15 -21.83 13.05
N GLY A 25 -16.95 -21.28 12.86
CA GLY A 25 -16.70 -20.31 11.79
C GLY A 25 -17.07 -18.88 12.18
N ARG A 26 -17.55 -18.64 13.40
CA ARG A 26 -18.00 -17.32 13.86
C ARG A 26 -16.97 -16.62 14.74
N MET A 27 -17.11 -15.30 14.73
CA MET A 27 -16.34 -14.35 15.51
C MET A 27 -17.32 -13.42 16.23
N LEU A 28 -16.99 -13.05 17.46
CA LEU A 28 -17.78 -12.19 18.34
C LEU A 28 -16.85 -11.13 18.95
N ALA A 29 -17.21 -9.85 18.74
CA ALA A 29 -16.65 -8.76 19.52
C ALA A 29 -17.28 -8.75 20.91
N GLY A 30 -16.45 -8.65 21.94
CA GLY A 30 -16.85 -8.45 23.32
C GLY A 30 -15.70 -7.83 24.09
N HIS A 31 -15.69 -8.04 25.41
CA HIS A 31 -14.66 -7.44 26.25
C HIS A 31 -14.31 -8.24 27.49
N VAL A 32 -13.16 -7.90 28.08
CA VAL A 32 -12.74 -8.32 29.42
C VAL A 32 -12.27 -7.07 30.15
N GLY A 33 -13.02 -6.66 31.18
CA GLY A 33 -12.82 -5.33 31.77
C GLY A 33 -13.01 -4.23 30.73
N GLU A 34 -12.04 -3.34 30.61
CA GLU A 34 -12.04 -2.23 29.63
C GLU A 34 -11.45 -2.61 28.26
N GLU A 35 -10.92 -3.83 28.12
CA GLU A 35 -10.22 -4.24 26.89
C GLU A 35 -11.15 -4.94 25.90
N ALA A 36 -11.14 -4.46 24.65
CA ALA A 36 -11.89 -5.08 23.56
C ALA A 36 -11.23 -6.39 23.10
N VAL A 37 -12.01 -7.48 23.08
CA VAL A 37 -11.57 -8.84 22.79
C VAL A 37 -12.42 -9.45 21.67
N LEU A 38 -11.76 -10.13 20.75
CA LEU A 38 -12.36 -10.97 19.72
C LEU A 38 -12.37 -12.41 20.20
N LEU A 39 -13.55 -12.97 20.45
CA LEU A 39 -13.76 -14.40 20.66
C LEU A 39 -14.09 -15.07 19.32
N ALA A 40 -13.38 -16.14 18.97
CA ALA A 40 -13.58 -16.87 17.72
C ALA A 40 -13.68 -18.37 17.98
N ARG A 41 -14.44 -19.09 17.16
CA ARG A 41 -14.54 -20.56 17.21
C ARG A 41 -14.15 -21.19 15.89
N ARG A 42 -13.27 -22.19 15.94
CA ARG A 42 -13.03 -23.09 14.81
C ARG A 42 -13.06 -24.55 15.23
N GLY A 43 -14.00 -25.32 14.68
CA GLY A 43 -14.29 -26.68 15.12
C GLY A 43 -14.61 -26.71 16.61
N ASP A 44 -13.86 -27.54 17.33
CA ASP A 44 -13.93 -27.68 18.78
C ASP A 44 -12.89 -26.83 19.52
N GLU A 45 -12.34 -25.79 18.90
CA GLU A 45 -11.41 -24.86 19.55
C GLU A 45 -12.00 -23.45 19.64
N PHE A 46 -11.68 -22.76 20.74
CA PHE A 46 -11.97 -21.34 20.90
C PHE A 46 -10.67 -20.55 21.01
N PHE A 47 -10.71 -19.32 20.51
CA PHE A 47 -9.59 -18.39 20.52
C PHE A 47 -10.05 -17.03 21.00
N ALA A 48 -9.21 -16.36 21.78
CA ALA A 48 -9.46 -15.01 22.26
C ALA A 48 -8.22 -14.17 21.99
N ILE A 49 -8.37 -13.16 21.13
CA ILE A 49 -7.31 -12.21 20.74
C ILE A 49 -7.86 -10.77 20.77
N GLY A 50 -7.01 -9.77 20.53
CA GLY A 50 -7.42 -8.38 20.64
C GLY A 50 -8.42 -8.07 19.56
N ALA A 51 -9.47 -7.31 19.86
CA ALA A 51 -10.51 -7.01 18.86
C ALA A 51 -10.06 -6.03 17.78
N THR A 52 -8.95 -5.32 18.01
CA THR A 52 -8.52 -4.17 17.22
C THR A 52 -7.23 -4.47 16.48
N CYS A 53 -7.23 -4.27 15.16
CA CYS A 53 -6.05 -4.44 14.32
C CYS A 53 -4.96 -3.44 14.70
N SER A 54 -3.74 -3.91 14.96
CA SER A 54 -2.61 -3.07 15.35
C SER A 54 -2.01 -2.20 14.21
N HIS A 55 -2.64 -2.16 13.03
CA HIS A 55 -2.26 -1.26 11.94
C HIS A 55 -2.93 0.09 12.16
N TYR A 56 -4.18 0.25 11.71
CA TYR A 56 -4.97 1.48 11.85
C TYR A 56 -6.21 1.31 12.75
N GLY A 57 -6.25 0.29 13.60
CA GLY A 57 -7.38 0.12 14.53
C GLY A 57 -8.62 -0.57 13.95
N GLY A 58 -8.51 -1.21 12.78
CA GLY A 58 -9.66 -1.86 12.15
C GLY A 58 -10.28 -2.98 13.01
N PRO A 59 -11.63 -3.09 13.07
CA PRO A 59 -12.33 -4.03 13.94
C PRO A 59 -12.23 -5.47 13.41
N LEU A 60 -11.44 -6.32 14.07
CA LEU A 60 -11.17 -7.67 13.59
C LEU A 60 -12.41 -8.58 13.57
N ALA A 61 -13.42 -8.30 14.40
CA ALA A 61 -14.70 -9.00 14.39
C ALA A 61 -15.49 -8.84 13.08
N GLU A 62 -15.25 -7.76 12.35
CA GLU A 62 -15.84 -7.53 11.02
C GLU A 62 -14.98 -8.10 9.88
N GLY A 63 -13.81 -8.65 10.22
CA GLY A 63 -12.88 -9.26 9.30
C GLY A 63 -13.34 -10.61 8.77
N LEU A 64 -12.42 -11.29 8.08
CA LEU A 64 -12.63 -12.66 7.63
C LEU A 64 -11.77 -13.63 8.44
N MET A 65 -12.42 -14.62 9.05
CA MET A 65 -11.72 -15.78 9.57
C MET A 65 -11.42 -16.79 8.46
N VAL A 66 -10.17 -17.21 8.35
CA VAL A 66 -9.73 -18.29 7.47
C VAL A 66 -8.93 -19.26 8.32
N GLU A 67 -9.49 -20.45 8.54
CA GLU A 67 -8.92 -21.47 9.44
C GLU A 67 -8.67 -20.89 10.83
N ASP A 68 -7.43 -20.87 11.31
CA ASP A 68 -7.03 -20.32 12.60
C ASP A 68 -6.42 -18.91 12.50
N THR A 69 -6.79 -18.17 11.45
CA THR A 69 -6.35 -16.79 11.21
C THR A 69 -7.51 -15.84 11.02
N VAL A 70 -7.31 -14.55 11.35
CA VAL A 70 -8.25 -13.48 11.02
C VAL A 70 -7.58 -12.42 10.15
N ARG A 71 -8.29 -11.98 9.13
CA ARG A 71 -7.90 -10.88 8.23
C ARG A 71 -8.69 -9.63 8.57
N CYS A 72 -7.98 -8.55 8.88
CA CYS A 72 -8.54 -7.24 9.13
C CYS A 72 -9.40 -6.76 7.95
N PRO A 73 -10.59 -6.20 8.20
CA PRO A 73 -11.50 -5.77 7.16
C PRO A 73 -11.03 -4.52 6.40
N TRP A 74 -10.09 -3.74 6.94
CA TRP A 74 -9.68 -2.48 6.29
C TRP A 74 -8.53 -2.69 5.31
N HIS A 75 -7.43 -3.27 5.80
CA HIS A 75 -6.19 -3.35 5.01
C HIS A 75 -5.61 -4.76 4.90
N HIS A 76 -6.41 -5.79 5.21
CA HIS A 76 -6.04 -7.21 5.09
C HIS A 76 -4.80 -7.64 5.88
N ALA A 77 -4.46 -6.94 6.95
CA ALA A 77 -3.51 -7.45 7.94
C ALA A 77 -4.01 -8.79 8.48
N CYS A 78 -3.11 -9.76 8.65
CA CYS A 78 -3.48 -11.13 9.03
C CYS A 78 -2.86 -11.49 10.38
N PHE A 79 -3.67 -12.01 11.30
CA PHE A 79 -3.24 -12.41 12.64
C PHE A 79 -3.55 -13.89 12.89
N SER A 80 -2.68 -14.57 13.62
CA SER A 80 -2.95 -15.91 14.16
C SER A 80 -3.92 -15.79 15.32
N LEU A 81 -5.04 -16.53 15.28
CA LEU A 81 -5.98 -16.61 16.40
C LEU A 81 -5.36 -17.35 17.62
N ARG A 82 -4.39 -18.24 17.39
CA ARG A 82 -3.71 -18.98 18.47
C ARG A 82 -2.71 -18.16 19.27
N SER A 83 -2.02 -17.25 18.59
CA SER A 83 -0.82 -16.58 19.13
C SER A 83 -0.85 -15.07 19.04
N GLY A 84 -1.84 -14.47 18.39
CA GLY A 84 -1.97 -13.03 18.19
C GLY A 84 -0.91 -12.43 17.27
N LYS A 85 0.06 -13.23 16.81
CA LYS A 85 1.15 -12.78 15.94
C LYS A 85 0.60 -12.23 14.62
N SER A 86 1.10 -11.07 14.21
CA SER A 86 0.94 -10.59 12.83
C SER A 86 1.68 -11.53 11.88
N LEU A 87 0.91 -12.23 11.06
CA LEU A 87 1.40 -13.19 10.07
C LEU A 87 1.69 -12.50 8.74
N ARG A 88 0.85 -11.55 8.34
CA ARG A 88 1.00 -10.79 7.09
C ARG A 88 0.76 -9.31 7.32
N ALA A 89 1.60 -8.51 6.68
CA ALA A 89 1.49 -7.05 6.60
C ALA A 89 0.09 -6.59 6.09
N PRO A 90 -0.36 -5.38 6.46
CA PRO A 90 0.43 -4.25 6.97
C PRO A 90 0.55 -4.13 8.50
N ALA A 91 -0.05 -5.03 9.30
CA ALA A 91 0.14 -4.96 10.74
C ALA A 91 1.59 -5.30 11.14
N LEU A 92 2.20 -4.42 11.92
CA LEU A 92 3.59 -4.54 12.36
C LEU A 92 3.75 -5.19 13.73
N SER A 93 2.69 -5.17 14.53
CA SER A 93 2.67 -5.63 15.92
C SER A 93 1.73 -6.83 16.06
N PRO A 94 1.96 -7.73 17.03
CA PRO A 94 0.95 -8.69 17.42
C PRO A 94 -0.22 -7.99 18.11
N VAL A 95 -1.35 -8.70 18.20
CA VAL A 95 -2.39 -8.40 19.18
C VAL A 95 -2.22 -9.32 20.39
N ALA A 96 -2.76 -8.92 21.54
CA ALA A 96 -2.74 -9.75 22.73
C ALA A 96 -3.50 -11.09 22.51
N CYS A 97 -3.34 -12.02 23.45
CA CYS A 97 -4.11 -13.26 23.53
C CYS A 97 -4.62 -13.43 24.96
N TRP A 98 -5.73 -14.14 25.13
CA TRP A 98 -6.34 -14.40 26.44
C TRP A 98 -6.47 -15.91 26.65
N SER A 99 -6.43 -16.35 27.92
CA SER A 99 -6.76 -17.74 28.26
C SER A 99 -8.27 -17.94 28.20
N ILE A 100 -8.67 -19.16 27.88
CA ILE A 100 -10.07 -19.55 27.78
C ILE A 100 -10.30 -20.76 28.68
N GLU A 101 -11.37 -20.69 29.46
CA GLU A 101 -11.90 -21.81 30.23
C GLU A 101 -13.26 -22.22 29.63
N ARG A 102 -13.46 -23.53 29.46
CA ARG A 102 -14.79 -24.08 29.23
C ARG A 102 -15.34 -24.57 30.56
N ARG A 103 -16.48 -24.01 30.96
CA ARG A 103 -17.22 -24.46 32.14
C ARG A 103 -18.67 -24.67 31.75
N ASP A 104 -19.15 -25.89 31.94
CA ASP A 104 -20.48 -26.32 31.49
C ASP A 104 -20.67 -26.03 29.98
N SER A 105 -21.79 -25.38 29.62
CA SER A 105 -22.08 -24.93 28.25
C SER A 105 -21.51 -23.55 27.91
N LYS A 106 -20.58 -23.01 28.72
CA LYS A 106 -20.03 -21.66 28.54
C LYS A 106 -18.55 -21.64 28.21
N VAL A 107 -18.18 -20.65 27.41
CA VAL A 107 -16.80 -20.26 27.10
C VAL A 107 -16.50 -18.96 27.82
N ILE A 108 -15.55 -19.01 28.75
CA ILE A 108 -15.16 -17.88 29.60
C ILE A 108 -13.77 -17.41 29.18
N VAL A 109 -13.64 -16.13 28.84
CA VAL A 109 -12.34 -15.50 28.57
C VAL A 109 -11.79 -14.96 29.88
N GLN A 110 -10.58 -15.38 30.23
CA GLN A 110 -9.95 -15.03 31.49
C GLN A 110 -8.81 -14.02 31.27
N ASN A 111 -7.65 -14.25 31.88
CA ASN A 111 -6.52 -13.34 31.91
C ASN A 111 -5.82 -13.25 30.54
N LYS A 112 -5.22 -12.08 30.29
CA LYS A 112 -4.31 -11.90 29.16
C LYS A 112 -3.11 -12.84 29.33
N ARG A 113 -2.79 -13.58 28.28
CA ARG A 113 -1.62 -14.45 28.22
C ARG A 113 -0.37 -13.59 28.10
N GLU A 114 0.64 -13.91 28.89
CA GLU A 114 1.96 -13.34 28.69
C GLU A 114 2.45 -13.69 27.29
N MET A 115 2.85 -12.66 26.55
CA MET A 115 3.54 -12.85 25.30
C MET A 115 4.97 -13.30 25.61
N PRO A 116 5.53 -14.29 24.90
CA PRO A 116 6.94 -14.61 25.05
C PRO A 116 7.77 -13.35 24.87
N GLU A 117 8.63 -13.03 25.84
CA GLU A 117 9.48 -11.84 25.76
C GLU A 117 10.31 -11.86 24.46
N PRO A 118 10.56 -10.69 23.84
CA PRO A 118 11.57 -10.59 22.80
C PRO A 118 12.90 -11.09 23.36
N MET A 119 13.50 -12.11 22.74
CA MET A 119 14.74 -12.69 23.26
C MET A 119 15.87 -11.64 23.28
N LYS A 120 16.42 -11.41 24.48
CA LYS A 120 17.57 -10.53 24.75
C LYS A 120 18.77 -10.85 23.83
N LYS A 121 19.60 -9.84 23.58
CA LYS A 121 20.85 -9.95 22.80
C LYS A 121 21.76 -11.02 23.43
N GLY A 122 22.29 -11.91 22.58
CA GLY A 122 23.45 -12.75 22.88
C GLY A 122 23.16 -14.23 23.17
N SER A 123 24.08 -15.08 22.71
CA SER A 123 24.37 -16.47 23.14
C SER A 123 23.80 -17.69 22.38
N VAL A 124 23.44 -17.58 21.10
CA VAL A 124 23.31 -18.80 20.27
C VAL A 124 24.06 -18.64 18.96
N VAL A 125 24.97 -19.59 18.69
CA VAL A 125 25.73 -19.71 17.44
C VAL A 125 24.73 -19.87 16.28
N PRO A 126 24.89 -19.18 15.14
CA PRO A 126 24.06 -19.42 13.96
C PRO A 126 24.02 -20.92 13.65
N ALA A 127 22.84 -21.46 13.36
CA ALA A 127 22.75 -22.83 12.87
C ALA A 127 23.67 -22.96 11.64
N ALA A 128 24.49 -24.01 11.59
CA ALA A 128 25.46 -24.22 10.53
C ALA A 128 24.82 -24.01 9.14
N GLY A 129 25.40 -23.13 8.32
CA GLY A 129 24.88 -22.79 6.99
C GLY A 129 23.93 -21.58 6.93
N SER A 130 23.60 -20.93 8.05
CA SER A 130 22.86 -19.66 8.05
C SER A 130 23.76 -18.50 7.60
N PRO A 131 23.26 -17.51 6.82
CA PRO A 131 24.05 -16.33 6.47
C PRO A 131 24.45 -15.57 7.73
N GLU A 132 25.64 -14.96 7.75
CA GLU A 132 26.09 -14.11 8.86
C GLU A 132 25.79 -12.63 8.58
N LYS A 133 25.79 -12.23 7.30
CA LYS A 133 25.66 -10.84 6.86
C LYS A 133 24.52 -10.67 5.87
N ILE A 134 23.49 -9.92 6.26
CA ILE A 134 22.40 -9.50 5.37
C ILE A 134 22.50 -7.99 5.15
N VAL A 135 22.51 -7.58 3.88
CA VAL A 135 22.43 -6.17 3.49
C VAL A 135 21.10 -5.93 2.77
N ILE A 136 20.42 -4.85 3.14
CA ILE A 136 19.16 -4.40 2.55
C ILE A 136 19.40 -3.00 1.97
N VAL A 137 19.18 -2.82 0.67
CA VAL A 137 19.30 -1.53 -0.02
C VAL A 137 17.90 -0.96 -0.25
N GLY A 138 17.59 0.12 0.46
CA GLY A 138 16.29 0.79 0.47
C GLY A 138 15.78 1.02 1.91
N GLY A 139 15.01 2.09 2.11
CA GLY A 139 14.36 2.45 3.38
C GLY A 139 12.83 2.42 3.32
N GLY A 140 12.24 1.71 2.35
CA GLY A 140 10.78 1.62 2.17
C GLY A 140 10.12 0.42 2.86
N ALA A 141 8.82 0.22 2.58
CA ALA A 141 7.98 -0.87 3.10
C ALA A 141 8.65 -2.26 3.02
N ALA A 142 9.17 -2.64 1.85
CA ALA A 142 9.79 -3.94 1.65
C ALA A 142 11.05 -4.14 2.53
N ALA A 143 11.91 -3.12 2.60
CA ALA A 143 13.13 -3.15 3.39
C ALA A 143 12.82 -3.30 4.89
N PHE A 144 11.92 -2.44 5.39
CA PHE A 144 11.49 -2.47 6.79
C PHE A 144 10.85 -3.82 7.15
N ALA A 145 9.92 -4.31 6.32
CA ALA A 145 9.24 -5.58 6.56
C ALA A 145 10.19 -6.77 6.55
N ALA A 146 11.22 -6.75 5.68
CA ALA A 146 12.27 -7.77 5.67
C ALA A 146 13.11 -7.74 6.95
N ALA A 147 13.63 -6.57 7.34
CA ALA A 147 14.43 -6.41 8.56
C ALA A 147 13.66 -6.84 9.81
N GLN A 148 12.41 -6.39 9.94
CA GLN A 148 11.54 -6.79 11.05
C GLN A 148 11.27 -8.30 11.06
N LYS A 149 10.99 -8.90 9.89
CA LYS A 149 10.72 -10.35 9.79
C LYS A 149 11.96 -11.18 10.11
N LEU A 150 13.14 -10.77 9.67
CA LEU A 150 14.40 -11.45 10.04
C LEU A 150 14.55 -11.53 11.56
N ARG A 151 14.34 -10.41 12.27
CA ARG A 151 14.41 -10.38 13.74
C ARG A 151 13.28 -11.18 14.40
N SER A 152 12.07 -11.15 13.85
CA SER A 152 10.97 -11.98 14.37
C SER A 152 11.17 -13.48 14.14
N LYS A 153 12.05 -13.87 13.20
CA LYS A 153 12.53 -15.24 13.00
C LYS A 153 13.80 -15.55 13.77
N GLN A 154 14.14 -14.72 14.75
CA GLN A 154 15.29 -14.89 15.65
C GLN A 154 16.64 -14.96 14.90
N TYR A 155 16.72 -14.38 13.70
CA TYR A 155 17.99 -14.23 12.98
C TYR A 155 18.96 -13.42 13.84
N ARG A 156 20.17 -13.94 14.05
CA ARG A 156 21.20 -13.34 14.93
C ARG A 156 22.35 -12.66 14.18
N GLY A 157 22.50 -12.92 12.89
CA GLY A 157 23.54 -12.26 12.08
C GLY A 157 23.30 -10.76 11.90
N SER A 158 24.26 -10.07 11.28
CA SER A 158 24.18 -8.64 11.04
C SER A 158 23.12 -8.32 10.00
N ILE A 159 22.38 -7.23 10.24
CA ILE A 159 21.47 -6.62 9.27
C ILE A 159 21.92 -5.18 9.10
N VAL A 160 22.35 -4.83 7.89
CA VAL A 160 22.64 -3.45 7.50
C VAL A 160 21.56 -2.99 6.52
N MET A 161 20.87 -1.90 6.85
CA MET A 161 19.84 -1.30 6.01
C MET A 161 20.32 0.06 5.52
N LEU A 162 20.50 0.21 4.22
CA LEU A 162 21.06 1.38 3.57
C LEU A 162 19.94 2.17 2.89
N SER A 163 19.62 3.36 3.40
CA SER A 163 18.57 4.22 2.85
C SER A 163 19.17 5.51 2.31
N ASN A 164 18.75 5.91 1.11
CA ASN A 164 19.07 7.22 0.55
C ASN A 164 18.17 8.34 1.12
N ASP A 165 17.16 7.99 1.91
CA ASP A 165 16.27 8.95 2.58
C ASP A 165 16.94 9.47 3.87
N ASP A 166 16.58 10.68 4.27
CA ASP A 166 17.04 11.34 5.49
C ASP A 166 16.27 10.92 6.75
N ALA A 167 15.13 10.27 6.55
CA ALA A 167 14.24 9.74 7.59
C ALA A 167 14.29 8.21 7.66
N PRO A 168 14.04 7.61 8.85
CA PRO A 168 13.79 6.18 8.96
C PRO A 168 12.55 5.77 8.15
N PRO A 169 12.34 4.46 7.90
CA PRO A 169 11.13 3.97 7.24
C PRO A 169 9.82 4.58 7.78
N VAL A 170 9.07 5.19 6.86
CA VAL A 170 7.78 5.85 7.12
C VAL A 170 6.63 5.17 6.40
N ASP A 171 5.42 5.31 6.95
CA ASP A 171 4.14 4.97 6.33
C ASP A 171 3.84 5.92 5.15
N ARG A 172 4.33 5.54 3.96
CA ARG A 172 4.18 6.38 2.76
C ARG A 172 2.73 6.64 2.36
N PRO A 173 1.76 5.72 2.55
CA PRO A 173 0.34 6.02 2.35
C PRO A 173 -0.15 7.29 3.06
N ASN A 174 0.38 7.63 4.25
CA ASN A 174 -0.02 8.86 4.95
C ASN A 174 0.51 10.14 4.29
N LEU A 175 1.58 10.06 3.49
CA LEU A 175 2.22 11.23 2.88
C LEU A 175 1.34 11.92 1.82
N SER A 176 0.31 11.26 1.30
CA SER A 176 -0.71 11.83 0.42
C SER A 176 -2.09 11.97 1.09
N LYS A 177 -2.23 11.52 2.35
CA LYS A 177 -3.49 11.43 3.10
C LYS A 177 -3.40 12.26 4.38
N ASP A 178 -3.69 11.69 5.55
CA ASP A 178 -3.93 12.42 6.81
C ASP A 178 -2.79 13.34 7.23
N TYR A 179 -1.53 12.95 7.01
CA TYR A 179 -0.39 13.82 7.31
C TYR A 179 -0.33 15.01 6.36
N LEU A 180 -0.46 14.77 5.05
CA LEU A 180 -0.51 15.87 4.09
C LEU A 180 -1.75 16.74 4.27
N ALA A 181 -2.91 16.18 4.65
CA ALA A 181 -4.12 16.95 4.92
C ALA A 181 -3.99 17.82 6.19
N GLY A 182 -3.10 17.47 7.12
CA GLY A 182 -2.94 18.14 8.40
C GLY A 182 -3.82 17.57 9.52
N HIS A 183 -4.38 16.37 9.32
CA HIS A 183 -5.20 15.66 10.31
C HIS A 183 -4.38 14.69 11.19
N ALA A 184 -3.18 14.32 10.75
CA ALA A 184 -2.25 13.51 11.53
C ALA A 184 -0.95 14.29 11.81
N PRO A 185 -0.40 14.20 13.02
CA PRO A 185 0.88 14.80 13.33
C PRO A 185 2.04 13.95 12.75
N GLU A 186 3.21 14.54 12.58
CA GLU A 186 4.34 13.90 11.89
C GLU A 186 4.83 12.63 12.58
N GLU A 187 4.80 12.59 13.92
CA GLU A 187 5.24 11.45 14.70
C GLU A 187 4.47 10.15 14.41
N TRP A 188 3.27 10.23 13.81
CA TRP A 188 2.50 9.05 13.40
C TRP A 188 2.98 8.44 12.09
N VAL A 189 3.83 9.14 11.35
CA VAL A 189 4.28 8.74 10.02
C VAL A 189 5.41 7.70 10.10
N ALA A 190 6.20 7.67 11.18
CA ALA A 190 7.24 6.66 11.35
C ALA A 190 6.64 5.25 11.59
N LEU A 191 7.12 4.22 10.87
CA LEU A 191 6.64 2.85 11.07
C LEU A 191 7.01 2.29 12.46
N ARG A 192 8.15 2.76 12.97
CA ARG A 192 8.69 2.45 14.30
C ARG A 192 9.47 3.66 14.84
N PRO A 193 9.52 3.83 16.17
CA PRO A 193 10.41 4.81 16.78
C PRO A 193 11.88 4.43 16.51
N ASP A 194 12.78 5.41 16.56
CA ASP A 194 14.21 5.20 16.28
C ASP A 194 14.85 4.14 17.17
N SER A 195 14.40 4.03 18.43
CA SER A 195 14.91 3.02 19.38
C SER A 195 14.68 1.59 18.91
N PHE A 196 13.66 1.33 18.09
CA PHE A 196 13.37 0.02 17.53
C PHE A 196 14.59 -0.57 16.80
N TYR A 197 15.29 0.24 16.00
CA TYR A 197 16.41 -0.24 15.18
C TYR A 197 17.59 -0.66 16.05
N SER A 198 17.95 0.15 17.05
CA SER A 198 19.08 -0.16 17.96
C SER A 198 18.77 -1.31 18.92
N GLU A 199 17.54 -1.36 19.46
CA GLU A 199 17.02 -2.46 20.30
C GLU A 199 17.02 -3.79 19.53
N ASN A 200 16.65 -3.76 18.24
CA ASN A 200 16.63 -4.94 17.37
C ASN A 200 17.95 -5.18 16.62
N ALA A 201 19.03 -4.46 16.94
CA ALA A 201 20.34 -4.60 16.30
C ALA A 201 20.28 -4.51 14.77
N ILE A 202 19.51 -3.56 14.24
CA ILE A 202 19.45 -3.21 12.82
C ILE A 202 20.33 -1.99 12.63
N ASP A 203 21.41 -2.13 11.86
CA ASP A 203 22.28 -1.02 11.48
C ASP A 203 21.62 -0.25 10.33
N LEU A 204 20.75 0.70 10.70
CA LEU A 204 20.09 1.61 9.76
C LEU A 204 21.00 2.81 9.47
N ARG A 205 21.42 2.93 8.20
CA ARG A 205 22.24 4.04 7.71
C ARG A 205 21.41 4.89 6.76
N LEU A 206 21.07 6.09 7.22
CA LEU A 206 20.35 7.11 6.45
C LEU A 206 21.32 7.92 5.60
N ASN A 207 20.82 8.61 4.56
CA ASN A 207 21.64 9.32 3.58
C ASN A 207 22.75 8.46 2.94
N ALA A 208 22.57 7.13 2.94
CA ALA A 208 23.52 6.16 2.42
C ALA A 208 23.20 5.84 0.96
N ASN A 209 23.86 6.55 0.04
CA ASN A 209 23.72 6.31 -1.39
C ASN A 209 24.55 5.10 -1.82
N VAL A 210 23.89 4.06 -2.33
CA VAL A 210 24.55 2.91 -2.97
C VAL A 210 24.83 3.24 -4.44
N THR A 211 26.07 3.07 -4.87
CA THR A 211 26.53 3.42 -6.24
C THR A 211 26.94 2.21 -7.07
N GLY A 212 27.19 1.07 -6.41
CA GLY A 212 27.54 -0.18 -7.08
C GLY A 212 27.32 -1.41 -6.21
N ILE A 213 27.32 -2.57 -6.84
CA ILE A 213 27.28 -3.89 -6.19
C ILE A 213 28.33 -4.74 -6.92
N ASP A 214 29.28 -5.29 -6.18
CA ASP A 214 30.22 -6.29 -6.67
C ASP A 214 29.69 -7.67 -6.30
N ALA A 215 29.05 -8.34 -7.26
CA ALA A 215 28.49 -9.67 -7.04
C ALA A 215 29.57 -10.76 -6.86
N ARG A 216 30.80 -10.53 -7.33
CA ARG A 216 31.90 -11.50 -7.21
C ARG A 216 32.48 -11.48 -5.80
N SER A 217 32.80 -10.30 -5.27
CA SER A 217 33.27 -10.14 -3.89
C SER A 217 32.14 -10.12 -2.86
N ARG A 218 30.88 -10.03 -3.32
CA ARG A 218 29.67 -9.87 -2.50
C ARG A 218 29.72 -8.64 -1.61
N GLU A 219 29.92 -7.49 -2.24
CA GLU A 219 30.01 -6.20 -1.56
C GLU A 219 29.05 -5.18 -2.18
N VAL A 220 28.40 -4.37 -1.34
CA VAL A 220 27.72 -3.15 -1.76
C VAL A 220 28.68 -1.97 -1.64
N VAL A 221 28.74 -1.12 -2.66
CA VAL A 221 29.60 0.06 -2.72
C VAL A 221 28.76 1.31 -2.48
N LEU A 222 29.16 2.11 -1.48
CA LEU A 222 28.54 3.39 -1.16
C LEU A 222 29.19 4.53 -1.95
N ALA A 223 28.48 5.65 -2.06
CA ALA A 223 29.07 6.92 -2.43
C ALA A 223 30.25 7.23 -1.48
N GLY A 224 31.40 7.63 -2.05
CA GLY A 224 32.67 7.77 -1.31
C GLY A 224 33.53 6.49 -1.26
N GLY A 225 33.06 5.37 -1.84
CA GLY A 225 33.87 4.17 -2.06
C GLY A 225 33.88 3.16 -0.90
N ALA A 226 33.24 3.47 0.23
CA ALA A 226 33.10 2.55 1.34
C ALA A 226 32.34 1.28 0.90
N LYS A 227 32.77 0.12 1.38
CA LYS A 227 32.23 -1.19 1.00
C LYS A 227 31.54 -1.88 2.18
N VAL A 228 30.43 -2.55 1.90
CA VAL A 228 29.65 -3.32 2.89
C VAL A 228 29.49 -4.76 2.40
N PRO A 229 30.13 -5.76 3.03
CA PRO A 229 30.06 -7.15 2.61
C PRO A 229 28.71 -7.81 2.97
N TYR A 230 28.27 -8.77 2.17
CA TYR A 230 27.03 -9.51 2.40
C TYR A 230 27.14 -11.01 2.04
N ASP A 231 26.33 -11.84 2.70
CA ASP A 231 26.03 -13.21 2.27
C ASP A 231 24.71 -13.27 1.51
N ARG A 232 23.78 -12.37 1.85
CA ARG A 232 22.50 -12.16 1.16
C ARG A 232 22.24 -10.67 0.99
N LEU A 233 21.76 -10.28 -0.19
CA LEU A 233 21.46 -8.90 -0.55
C LEU A 233 19.98 -8.76 -0.93
N LEU A 234 19.29 -7.76 -0.38
CA LEU A 234 17.94 -7.37 -0.82
C LEU A 234 18.00 -6.01 -1.52
N LEU A 235 17.54 -5.97 -2.77
CA LEU A 235 17.25 -4.76 -3.51
C LEU A 235 15.79 -4.37 -3.28
N ALA A 236 15.58 -3.42 -2.37
CA ALA A 236 14.28 -2.85 -2.01
C ALA A 236 14.25 -1.33 -2.31
N THR A 237 14.90 -0.92 -3.40
CA THR A 237 15.04 0.47 -3.84
C THR A 237 13.74 1.08 -4.36
N GLY A 238 12.75 0.25 -4.68
CA GLY A 238 11.43 0.66 -5.12
C GLY A 238 11.45 1.45 -6.43
N ALA A 239 10.54 2.41 -6.53
CA ALA A 239 10.39 3.29 -7.68
C ALA A 239 10.58 4.77 -7.29
N GLU A 240 10.84 5.60 -8.30
CA GLU A 240 10.97 7.05 -8.19
C GLU A 240 9.97 7.80 -9.08
N PRO A 241 9.54 9.01 -8.69
CA PRO A 241 8.63 9.82 -9.50
C PRO A 241 9.21 10.13 -10.89
N VAL A 242 8.36 10.01 -11.91
CA VAL A 242 8.68 10.53 -13.24
C VAL A 242 8.75 12.06 -13.15
N ARG A 243 9.86 12.64 -13.60
CA ARG A 243 10.07 14.09 -13.64
C ARG A 243 9.47 14.67 -14.93
N LEU A 244 8.96 15.90 -14.83
CA LEU A 244 8.50 16.64 -15.99
C LEU A 244 9.68 16.98 -16.91
N SER A 245 9.43 16.95 -18.22
CA SER A 245 10.42 17.27 -19.26
C SER A 245 10.06 18.54 -20.05
N ILE A 246 9.38 19.48 -19.39
CA ILE A 246 8.93 20.76 -19.97
C ILE A 246 9.78 21.92 -19.42
N SER A 247 9.76 23.07 -20.10
CA SER A 247 10.43 24.27 -19.61
C SER A 247 9.90 24.67 -18.22
N GLY A 248 10.81 24.96 -17.28
CA GLY A 248 10.49 25.35 -15.90
C GLY A 248 10.10 24.19 -14.97
N ALA A 249 10.26 22.94 -15.40
CA ALA A 249 10.02 21.75 -14.58
C ALA A 249 10.92 21.63 -13.34
N ASP A 250 12.07 22.29 -13.35
CA ASP A 250 13.10 22.31 -12.30
C ASP A 250 12.94 23.47 -11.31
N GLN A 251 11.91 24.30 -11.47
CA GLN A 251 11.66 25.42 -10.57
C GLN A 251 11.38 24.95 -9.13
N PRO A 252 11.81 25.72 -8.10
CA PRO A 252 11.77 25.31 -6.69
C PRO A 252 10.36 25.24 -6.06
N HIS A 253 9.32 25.57 -6.82
CA HIS A 253 7.91 25.43 -6.45
C HIS A 253 7.24 24.27 -7.21
N VAL A 254 7.99 23.49 -7.98
CA VAL A 254 7.52 22.27 -8.66
C VAL A 254 7.95 21.09 -7.82
N HIS A 255 6.97 20.40 -7.24
CA HIS A 255 7.19 19.29 -6.31
C HIS A 255 6.76 17.97 -6.93
N THR A 256 7.37 16.89 -6.46
CA THR A 256 6.85 15.53 -6.55
C THR A 256 6.56 15.05 -5.14
N LEU A 257 5.76 14.00 -4.96
CA LEU A 257 5.52 13.41 -3.64
C LEU A 257 5.96 11.94 -3.62
N ARG A 258 7.02 11.63 -2.85
CA ARG A 258 7.47 10.25 -2.63
C ARG A 258 8.09 10.00 -1.26
N SER A 259 8.86 10.95 -0.75
CA SER A 259 9.57 10.88 0.53
C SER A 259 8.91 11.76 1.60
N LEU A 260 9.28 11.58 2.87
CA LEU A 260 8.85 12.49 3.94
C LEU A 260 9.34 13.93 3.68
N ALA A 261 10.57 14.08 3.17
CA ALA A 261 11.12 15.37 2.78
C ALA A 261 10.27 16.07 1.70
N ASP A 262 9.81 15.33 0.68
CA ASP A 262 8.88 15.87 -0.32
C ASP A 262 7.57 16.36 0.31
N CYS A 263 6.99 15.56 1.20
CA CYS A 263 5.73 15.89 1.86
C CYS A 263 5.88 17.14 2.74
N ARG A 264 6.94 17.22 3.55
CA ARG A 264 7.27 18.42 4.35
C ARG A 264 7.41 19.66 3.45
N ALA A 265 8.11 19.54 2.32
CA ALA A 265 8.27 20.66 1.38
C ALA A 265 6.91 21.14 0.83
N ILE A 266 6.00 20.23 0.49
CA ILE A 266 4.65 20.57 0.05
C ILE A 266 3.85 21.23 1.19
N ILE A 267 3.92 20.70 2.41
CA ILE A 267 3.24 21.26 3.58
C ILE A 267 3.73 22.69 3.86
N GLU A 268 5.04 22.95 3.78
CA GLU A 268 5.57 24.31 3.96
C GLU A 268 5.06 25.28 2.89
N ARG A 269 4.97 24.85 1.62
CA ARG A 269 4.35 25.68 0.56
C ARG A 269 2.87 25.92 0.80
N ALA A 270 2.15 24.89 1.24
CA ALA A 270 0.73 24.94 1.49
C ALA A 270 0.32 25.99 2.55
N LYS A 271 1.20 26.32 3.51
CA LYS A 271 0.92 27.32 4.55
C LYS A 271 0.60 28.73 4.02
N LEU A 272 1.17 29.10 2.86
CA LEU A 272 1.05 30.45 2.29
C LEU A 272 0.36 30.46 0.92
N ALA A 273 0.09 29.29 0.36
CA ALA A 273 -0.49 29.15 -0.97
C ALA A 273 -1.99 29.36 -0.93
N ARG A 274 -2.51 30.03 -1.96
CA ARG A 274 -3.95 30.13 -2.23
C ARG A 274 -4.37 29.14 -3.31
N ARG A 275 -3.45 28.83 -4.24
CA ARG A 275 -3.75 27.99 -5.40
C ARG A 275 -2.61 27.04 -5.75
N VAL A 276 -2.97 25.82 -6.12
CA VAL A 276 -2.05 24.77 -6.58
C VAL A 276 -2.55 24.15 -7.89
N VAL A 277 -1.61 23.79 -8.75
CA VAL A 277 -1.86 22.91 -9.89
C VAL A 277 -1.27 21.53 -9.60
N VAL A 278 -2.12 20.50 -9.65
CA VAL A 278 -1.71 19.10 -9.59
C VAL A 278 -1.70 18.54 -11.01
N LEU A 279 -0.54 18.03 -11.45
CA LEU A 279 -0.40 17.40 -12.75
C LEU A 279 -0.55 15.88 -12.60
N GLY A 280 -1.61 15.32 -13.16
CA GLY A 280 -1.95 13.89 -13.11
C GLY A 280 -3.20 13.59 -12.28
N ALA A 281 -4.15 12.86 -12.88
CA ALA A 281 -5.41 12.44 -12.25
C ALA A 281 -5.40 10.94 -11.87
N SER A 282 -4.27 10.47 -11.33
CA SER A 282 -4.12 9.11 -10.78
C SER A 282 -4.35 9.08 -9.27
N PHE A 283 -4.23 7.92 -8.62
CA PHE A 283 -4.46 7.77 -7.17
C PHE A 283 -3.71 8.82 -6.34
N ILE A 284 -2.38 8.90 -6.45
CA ILE A 284 -1.57 9.83 -5.65
C ILE A 284 -1.90 11.29 -5.99
N GLY A 285 -2.05 11.62 -7.28
CA GLY A 285 -2.39 12.98 -7.70
C GLY A 285 -3.71 13.44 -7.09
N LEU A 286 -4.73 12.58 -7.10
CA LEU A 286 -6.02 12.89 -6.51
C LEU A 286 -6.03 12.85 -4.98
N GLU A 287 -5.26 11.97 -4.34
CA GLU A 287 -5.08 12.02 -2.88
C GLU A 287 -4.42 13.33 -2.45
N VAL A 288 -3.40 13.79 -3.18
CA VAL A 288 -2.79 15.12 -2.97
C VAL A 288 -3.83 16.23 -3.18
N ALA A 289 -4.63 16.17 -4.25
CA ALA A 289 -5.67 17.15 -4.50
C ALA A 289 -6.67 17.22 -3.33
N ALA A 290 -7.16 16.08 -2.85
CA ALA A 290 -8.06 16.01 -1.70
C ALA A 290 -7.41 16.58 -0.42
N SER A 291 -6.17 16.21 -0.14
CA SER A 291 -5.43 16.69 1.04
C SER A 291 -5.16 18.20 0.99
N LEU A 292 -4.89 18.77 -0.18
CA LEU A 292 -4.71 20.22 -0.34
C LEU A 292 -6.05 20.97 -0.29
N ARG A 293 -7.16 20.36 -0.74
CA ARG A 293 -8.51 20.90 -0.49
C ARG A 293 -8.88 20.91 1.00
N ALA A 294 -8.46 19.90 1.76
CA ALA A 294 -8.65 19.88 3.23
C ALA A 294 -7.90 21.02 3.93
N ARG A 295 -6.84 21.55 3.31
CA ARG A 295 -6.13 22.77 3.73
C ARG A 295 -6.70 24.07 3.15
N GLU A 296 -7.91 24.02 2.57
CA GLU A 296 -8.61 25.16 2.00
C GLU A 296 -7.92 25.84 0.80
N ILE A 297 -7.00 25.14 0.12
CA ILE A 297 -6.28 25.66 -1.06
C ILE A 297 -7.13 25.42 -2.32
N GLU A 298 -7.19 26.39 -3.24
CA GLU A 298 -7.79 26.19 -4.58
C GLU A 298 -6.96 25.19 -5.39
N VAL A 299 -7.58 24.08 -5.84
CA VAL A 299 -6.88 23.01 -6.54
C VAL A 299 -7.37 22.88 -7.97
N HIS A 300 -6.43 22.98 -8.92
CA HIS A 300 -6.64 22.58 -10.31
C HIS A 300 -5.94 21.26 -10.58
N VAL A 301 -6.62 20.30 -11.21
CA VAL A 301 -6.02 19.05 -11.68
C VAL A 301 -5.94 19.08 -13.20
N VAL A 302 -4.74 18.92 -13.75
CA VAL A 302 -4.51 18.84 -15.20
C VAL A 302 -4.06 17.43 -15.54
N ALA A 303 -4.71 16.78 -16.51
CA ALA A 303 -4.38 15.41 -16.88
C ALA A 303 -4.74 15.11 -18.35
N PRO A 304 -3.93 14.31 -19.06
CA PRO A 304 -4.20 13.97 -20.47
C PRO A 304 -5.40 13.04 -20.65
N GLU A 305 -5.81 12.32 -19.61
CA GLU A 305 -6.91 11.37 -19.68
C GLU A 305 -8.27 12.09 -19.73
N LYS A 306 -9.21 11.52 -20.48
CA LYS A 306 -10.61 11.96 -20.51
C LYS A 306 -11.32 11.79 -19.17
N ARG A 307 -10.91 10.79 -18.40
CA ARG A 307 -11.46 10.43 -17.09
C ARG A 307 -10.32 10.02 -16.16
N PRO A 308 -10.36 10.42 -14.88
CA PRO A 308 -9.43 9.92 -13.89
C PRO A 308 -9.49 8.40 -13.79
N MET A 309 -8.32 7.75 -13.76
CA MET A 309 -8.14 6.32 -13.47
C MET A 309 -8.98 5.33 -14.32
N GLU A 310 -9.53 5.74 -15.47
CA GLU A 310 -10.37 4.87 -16.33
C GLU A 310 -9.63 3.59 -16.74
N ARG A 311 -8.33 3.68 -17.02
CA ARG A 311 -7.47 2.54 -17.37
C ARG A 311 -7.29 1.51 -16.26
N ILE A 312 -7.64 1.84 -15.02
CA ILE A 312 -7.45 0.98 -13.85
C ILE A 312 -8.80 0.56 -13.28
N LEU A 313 -9.73 1.52 -13.14
CA LEU A 313 -11.00 1.31 -12.46
C LEU A 313 -12.19 1.16 -13.42
N GLY A 314 -12.03 1.50 -14.70
CA GLY A 314 -13.11 1.56 -15.67
C GLY A 314 -13.84 2.91 -15.70
N PRO A 315 -14.65 3.16 -16.74
CA PRO A 315 -15.24 4.45 -17.00
C PRO A 315 -16.20 4.92 -15.90
N GLN A 316 -17.07 4.04 -15.39
CA GLN A 316 -18.06 4.44 -14.37
C GLN A 316 -17.41 4.84 -13.04
N MET A 317 -16.37 4.11 -12.61
CA MET A 317 -15.59 4.51 -11.42
C MET A 317 -14.80 5.79 -11.67
N GLY A 318 -14.27 6.00 -12.87
CA GLY A 318 -13.58 7.25 -13.23
C GLY A 318 -14.51 8.46 -13.20
N ASP A 319 -15.73 8.32 -13.72
CA ASP A 319 -16.78 9.35 -13.67
C ASP A 319 -17.19 9.64 -12.21
N PHE A 320 -17.35 8.62 -11.38
CA PHE A 320 -17.61 8.77 -9.94
C PHE A 320 -16.50 9.54 -9.22
N VAL A 321 -15.24 9.14 -9.41
CA VAL A 321 -14.11 9.83 -8.76
C VAL A 321 -14.00 11.28 -9.21
N ARG A 322 -14.21 11.56 -10.51
CA ARG A 322 -14.24 12.93 -11.00
C ARG A 322 -15.32 13.76 -10.30
N SER A 323 -16.55 13.25 -10.23
CA SER A 323 -17.67 13.94 -9.58
C SER A 323 -17.39 14.19 -8.10
N LEU A 324 -16.90 13.18 -7.37
CA LEU A 324 -16.54 13.29 -5.96
C LEU A 324 -15.53 14.42 -5.70
N HIS A 325 -14.48 14.53 -6.51
CA HIS A 325 -13.48 15.60 -6.36
C HIS A 325 -14.03 16.97 -6.77
N ALA A 326 -14.84 17.03 -7.82
CA ALA A 326 -15.48 18.27 -8.27
C ALA A 326 -16.46 18.83 -7.21
N GLU A 327 -17.22 17.97 -6.54
CA GLU A 327 -18.10 18.32 -5.42
C GLU A 327 -17.33 18.97 -4.25
N HIS A 328 -16.06 18.59 -4.06
CA HIS A 328 -15.16 19.17 -3.06
C HIS A 328 -14.36 20.38 -3.58
N GLY A 329 -14.70 20.89 -4.76
CA GLY A 329 -14.14 22.11 -5.33
C GLY A 329 -12.85 21.93 -6.12
N VAL A 330 -12.49 20.70 -6.52
CA VAL A 330 -11.39 20.49 -7.46
C VAL A 330 -11.84 20.88 -8.88
N VAL A 331 -11.05 21.71 -9.55
CA VAL A 331 -11.30 22.11 -10.94
C VAL A 331 -10.47 21.27 -11.88
N PHE A 332 -11.13 20.48 -12.72
CA PHE A 332 -10.48 19.56 -13.65
C PHE A 332 -10.24 20.20 -15.04
N HIS A 333 -9.02 20.04 -15.55
CA HIS A 333 -8.59 20.34 -16.91
C HIS A 333 -8.12 19.04 -17.56
N LEU A 334 -9.09 18.22 -17.97
CA LEU A 334 -8.86 16.92 -18.59
C LEU A 334 -8.59 17.04 -20.08
N GLU A 335 -8.01 15.99 -20.68
CA GLU A 335 -7.58 15.98 -22.08
C GLU A 335 -6.57 17.10 -22.41
N ASP A 336 -5.80 17.53 -21.41
CA ASP A 336 -4.80 18.59 -21.52
C ASP A 336 -3.53 18.26 -20.71
N THR A 337 -2.44 18.93 -21.01
CA THR A 337 -1.16 18.77 -20.29
C THR A 337 -0.43 20.10 -20.17
N ALA A 338 0.39 20.26 -19.14
CA ALA A 338 1.29 21.40 -19.04
C ALA A 338 2.34 21.36 -20.17
N SER A 339 2.58 22.50 -20.81
CA SER A 339 3.58 22.71 -21.87
C SER A 339 4.81 23.49 -21.38
N ALA A 340 4.63 24.36 -20.38
CA ALA A 340 5.70 25.08 -19.69
C ALA A 340 5.22 25.60 -18.33
N ILE A 341 6.16 25.86 -17.43
CA ILE A 341 5.94 26.56 -16.16
C ILE A 341 6.84 27.80 -16.17
N ASP A 342 6.26 28.98 -15.97
CA ASP A 342 6.96 30.28 -16.02
C ASP A 342 6.55 31.13 -14.81
N GLY A 343 7.40 31.19 -13.79
CA GLY A 343 7.02 31.72 -12.48
C GLY A 343 5.79 31.01 -11.95
N LYS A 344 4.74 31.77 -11.61
CA LYS A 344 3.46 31.22 -11.13
C LYS A 344 2.52 30.73 -12.24
N ARG A 345 2.92 30.79 -13.51
CA ARG A 345 2.05 30.45 -14.64
C ARG A 345 2.35 29.06 -15.18
N VAL A 346 1.36 28.17 -15.13
CA VAL A 346 1.36 26.88 -15.81
C VAL A 346 0.65 27.05 -17.16
N LYS A 347 1.42 26.99 -18.25
CA LYS A 347 0.88 27.02 -19.61
C LYS A 347 0.42 25.63 -20.00
N LEU A 348 -0.77 25.53 -20.58
CA LEU A 348 -1.35 24.29 -21.06
C LEU A 348 -1.09 24.11 -22.56
N LYS A 349 -1.20 22.88 -23.07
CA LYS A 349 -1.04 22.61 -24.52
C LYS A 349 -2.22 23.15 -25.34
N SER A 350 -3.40 23.23 -24.74
CA SER A 350 -4.57 23.87 -25.35
C SER A 350 -4.40 25.39 -25.60
N GLY A 351 -3.37 26.01 -25.01
CA GLY A 351 -3.16 27.46 -25.03
C GLY A 351 -3.66 28.18 -23.79
N GLY A 352 -4.39 27.49 -22.90
CA GLY A 352 -4.79 28.02 -21.60
C GLY A 352 -3.59 28.31 -20.67
N THR A 353 -3.79 29.19 -19.69
CA THR A 353 -2.80 29.46 -18.64
C THR A 353 -3.48 29.43 -17.28
N LEU A 354 -2.89 28.70 -16.34
CA LEU A 354 -3.32 28.64 -14.95
C LEU A 354 -2.28 29.35 -14.07
N GLU A 355 -2.73 30.24 -13.19
CA GLU A 355 -1.88 30.72 -12.10
C GLU A 355 -1.80 29.63 -11.01
N ALA A 356 -0.66 29.48 -10.36
CA ALA A 356 -0.42 28.54 -9.27
C ALA A 356 0.72 29.04 -8.39
N ASP A 357 0.56 28.99 -7.06
CA ASP A 357 1.65 29.32 -6.14
C ASP A 357 2.70 28.22 -6.09
N PHE A 358 2.28 26.97 -6.35
CA PHE A 358 3.17 25.82 -6.52
C PHE A 358 2.49 24.74 -7.38
N VAL A 359 3.27 23.77 -7.83
CA VAL A 359 2.84 22.65 -8.68
C VAL A 359 3.20 21.33 -8.00
N VAL A 360 2.32 20.32 -8.06
CA VAL A 360 2.65 18.96 -7.67
C VAL A 360 2.50 18.01 -8.87
N ALA A 361 3.58 17.38 -9.28
CA ALA A 361 3.60 16.41 -10.37
C ALA A 361 3.40 14.98 -9.83
N GLY A 362 2.25 14.39 -10.16
CA GLY A 362 1.84 13.01 -9.87
C GLY A 362 1.61 12.19 -11.15
N ILE A 363 2.59 12.22 -12.06
CA ILE A 363 2.50 11.66 -13.43
C ILE A 363 3.06 10.23 -13.56
N GLY A 364 3.08 9.49 -12.46
CA GLY A 364 3.58 8.11 -12.39
C GLY A 364 5.00 7.98 -11.83
N VAL A 365 5.46 6.74 -11.74
CA VAL A 365 6.79 6.38 -11.22
C VAL A 365 7.51 5.41 -12.16
N ARG A 366 8.82 5.27 -11.99
CA ARG A 366 9.66 4.28 -12.67
C ARG A 366 10.48 3.47 -11.66
N PRO A 367 10.66 2.15 -11.85
CA PRO A 367 11.50 1.36 -10.96
C PRO A 367 12.97 1.79 -11.07
N ARG A 368 13.69 1.83 -9.94
CA ARG A 368 15.11 2.23 -9.87
C ARG A 368 16.02 1.11 -10.34
N THR A 369 16.25 1.02 -11.65
CA THR A 369 16.91 -0.11 -12.30
C THR A 369 18.40 0.11 -12.60
N GLU A 370 18.93 1.30 -12.32
CA GLU A 370 20.29 1.70 -12.66
C GLU A 370 21.35 0.84 -11.96
N LEU A 371 21.13 0.49 -10.68
CA LEU A 371 22.00 -0.40 -9.93
C LEU A 371 21.92 -1.85 -10.43
N PRO A 372 20.73 -2.48 -10.51
CA PRO A 372 20.57 -3.79 -11.12
C PRO A 372 21.20 -3.97 -12.51
N GLU A 373 21.04 -2.97 -13.38
CA GLU A 373 21.57 -3.00 -14.75
C GLU A 373 23.09 -3.10 -14.76
N LYS A 374 23.78 -2.29 -13.93
CA LYS A 374 25.25 -2.33 -13.79
C LYS A 374 25.79 -3.68 -13.32
N VAL A 375 24.98 -4.44 -12.58
CA VAL A 375 25.34 -5.78 -12.06
C VAL A 375 25.01 -6.88 -13.07
N GLY A 376 24.29 -6.56 -14.15
CA GLY A 376 23.83 -7.53 -15.14
C GLY A 376 22.65 -8.37 -14.65
N LEU A 377 21.80 -7.85 -13.76
CA LEU A 377 20.56 -8.54 -13.37
C LEU A 377 19.58 -8.57 -14.55
N ALA A 378 18.76 -9.62 -14.64
CA ALA A 378 17.67 -9.68 -15.62
C ALA A 378 16.61 -8.62 -15.31
N LEU A 379 16.28 -7.80 -16.31
CA LEU A 379 15.32 -6.70 -16.20
C LEU A 379 14.17 -6.83 -17.20
N ASP A 380 12.95 -6.54 -16.73
CA ASP A 380 11.75 -6.35 -17.56
C ASP A 380 10.83 -5.37 -16.83
N ARG A 381 10.95 -4.08 -17.16
CA ARG A 381 10.24 -3.00 -16.46
C ARG A 381 10.40 -3.11 -14.93
N GLY A 382 11.56 -3.53 -14.43
CA GLY A 382 11.81 -3.91 -13.03
C GLY A 382 12.81 -5.07 -12.95
N VAL A 383 13.26 -5.43 -11.74
CA VAL A 383 14.16 -6.58 -11.53
C VAL A 383 13.37 -7.86 -11.54
N VAL A 384 13.71 -8.77 -12.45
CA VAL A 384 13.05 -10.07 -12.58
C VAL A 384 13.54 -11.01 -11.48
N GLY A 385 12.61 -11.45 -10.65
CA GLY A 385 12.83 -12.49 -9.64
C GLY A 385 12.06 -13.76 -9.96
N ASP A 386 12.54 -14.88 -9.41
CA ASP A 386 11.83 -16.16 -9.45
C ASP A 386 10.61 -16.17 -8.49
N ALA A 387 9.95 -17.33 -8.35
CA ALA A 387 8.80 -17.47 -7.44
C ALA A 387 9.15 -17.24 -5.96
N TYR A 388 10.44 -17.18 -5.62
CA TYR A 388 11.00 -16.96 -4.28
C TYR A 388 11.59 -15.55 -4.15
N LEU A 389 11.41 -14.70 -5.17
CA LEU A 389 11.91 -13.33 -5.28
C LEU A 389 13.45 -13.24 -5.33
N GLU A 390 14.12 -14.33 -5.68
CA GLU A 390 15.56 -14.37 -5.94
C GLU A 390 15.83 -13.96 -7.40
N THR A 391 16.82 -13.10 -7.62
CA THR A 391 17.15 -12.55 -8.94
C THR A 391 17.96 -13.56 -9.77
N SER A 392 18.35 -13.17 -11.00
CA SER A 392 19.25 -13.98 -11.84
C SER A 392 20.64 -14.21 -11.24
N VAL A 393 21.01 -13.49 -10.17
CA VAL A 393 22.26 -13.69 -9.43
C VAL A 393 21.95 -14.31 -8.06
N PRO A 394 22.44 -15.54 -7.77
CA PRO A 394 22.16 -16.23 -6.51
C PRO A 394 22.55 -15.42 -5.27
N GLY A 395 21.69 -15.44 -4.26
CA GLY A 395 21.87 -14.68 -3.02
C GLY A 395 21.48 -13.20 -3.09
N ILE A 396 21.08 -12.70 -4.27
CA ILE A 396 20.50 -11.36 -4.45
C ILE A 396 19.00 -11.49 -4.69
N PHE A 397 18.21 -10.75 -3.91
CA PHE A 397 16.75 -10.74 -3.94
C PHE A 397 16.23 -9.35 -4.32
N ALA A 398 15.00 -9.28 -4.85
CA ALA A 398 14.32 -8.01 -5.12
C ALA A 398 12.91 -8.00 -4.50
N ALA A 399 12.50 -6.89 -3.89
CA ALA A 399 11.15 -6.74 -3.32
C ALA A 399 10.64 -5.30 -3.39
N GLY A 400 9.32 -5.15 -3.38
CA GLY A 400 8.63 -3.86 -3.53
C GLY A 400 8.49 -3.44 -4.98
N ASP A 401 8.27 -2.14 -5.19
CA ASP A 401 7.94 -1.56 -6.51
C ASP A 401 8.97 -1.87 -7.62
N ILE A 402 10.20 -2.26 -7.25
CA ILE A 402 11.24 -2.65 -8.21
C ILE A 402 11.07 -4.08 -8.73
N ALA A 403 10.42 -4.97 -7.96
CA ALA A 403 10.43 -6.40 -8.21
C ALA A 403 9.33 -6.83 -9.18
N ARG A 404 9.73 -7.55 -10.22
CA ARG A 404 8.84 -8.28 -11.12
C ARG A 404 8.91 -9.76 -10.79
N TRP A 405 7.77 -10.43 -10.63
CA TRP A 405 7.72 -11.85 -10.23
C TRP A 405 6.70 -12.64 -11.06
N PRO A 406 6.81 -13.98 -11.15
CA PRO A 406 5.79 -14.82 -11.76
C PRO A 406 4.58 -14.94 -10.82
N ASP A 407 3.46 -14.30 -11.18
CA ASP A 407 2.26 -14.31 -10.37
C ASP A 407 1.43 -15.59 -10.61
N PRO A 408 1.20 -16.42 -9.58
CA PRO A 408 0.51 -17.70 -9.75
C PRO A 408 -0.99 -17.54 -10.05
N HIS A 409 -1.58 -16.37 -9.86
CA HIS A 409 -3.02 -16.14 -10.04
C HIS A 409 -3.35 -15.80 -11.50
N SER A 410 -2.57 -14.91 -12.10
CA SER A 410 -2.68 -14.54 -13.51
C SER A 410 -1.94 -15.50 -14.43
N GLY A 411 -0.87 -16.17 -13.96
CA GLY A 411 0.05 -16.95 -14.79
C GLY A 411 1.07 -16.09 -15.55
N GLU A 412 0.97 -14.77 -15.40
CA GLU A 412 1.86 -13.80 -16.03
C GLU A 412 2.97 -13.39 -15.07
N SER A 413 4.06 -12.86 -15.61
CA SER A 413 5.01 -12.11 -14.79
C SER A 413 4.53 -10.67 -14.67
N ILE A 414 4.40 -10.17 -13.44
CA ILE A 414 3.83 -8.86 -13.14
C ILE A 414 4.73 -8.06 -12.21
N ARG A 415 4.52 -6.74 -12.17
CA ARG A 415 5.12 -5.81 -11.20
C ARG A 415 4.02 -4.92 -10.66
N VAL A 416 3.99 -4.73 -9.35
CA VAL A 416 2.92 -4.01 -8.65
C VAL A 416 3.51 -3.03 -7.65
N GLU A 417 3.00 -1.82 -7.65
CA GLU A 417 3.51 -0.66 -6.88
C GLU A 417 2.63 -0.38 -5.66
N HIS A 418 2.34 -1.42 -4.87
CA HIS A 418 1.42 -1.32 -3.73
C HIS A 418 2.13 -1.54 -2.41
N TRP A 419 1.78 -0.72 -1.41
CA TRP A 419 2.35 -0.76 -0.07
C TRP A 419 2.36 -2.16 0.55
N VAL A 420 1.19 -2.81 0.58
CA VAL A 420 1.02 -4.14 1.19
C VAL A 420 1.74 -5.23 0.40
N VAL A 421 1.84 -5.10 -0.92
CA VAL A 421 2.62 -6.04 -1.74
C VAL A 421 4.10 -5.95 -1.39
N ALA A 422 4.64 -4.73 -1.29
CA ALA A 422 6.02 -4.49 -0.94
C ALA A 422 6.37 -5.10 0.44
N GLU A 423 5.54 -4.86 1.45
CA GLU A 423 5.77 -5.42 2.78
C GLU A 423 5.72 -6.96 2.77
N ARG A 424 4.73 -7.55 2.08
CA ARG A 424 4.59 -9.02 2.01
C ARG A 424 5.74 -9.67 1.22
N GLN A 425 6.23 -9.03 0.17
CA GLN A 425 7.43 -9.46 -0.54
C GLN A 425 8.65 -9.38 0.38
N GLY A 426 8.84 -8.28 1.11
CA GLY A 426 9.91 -8.16 2.10
C GLY A 426 9.89 -9.28 3.16
N GLN A 427 8.70 -9.60 3.68
CA GLN A 427 8.52 -10.72 4.62
C GLN A 427 8.90 -12.08 3.99
N THR A 428 8.57 -12.29 2.72
CA THR A 428 8.88 -13.53 1.98
C THR A 428 10.38 -13.63 1.68
N VAL A 429 11.02 -12.54 1.26
CA VAL A 429 12.47 -12.47 1.07
C VAL A 429 13.21 -12.79 2.37
N ALA A 430 12.77 -12.24 3.51
CA ALA A 430 13.38 -12.57 4.79
C ALA A 430 13.33 -14.08 5.10
N HIS A 431 12.24 -14.76 4.74
CA HIS A 431 12.16 -16.22 4.85
C HIS A 431 13.15 -16.94 3.92
N ASN A 432 13.29 -16.47 2.68
CA ASN A 432 14.11 -17.10 1.66
C ASN A 432 15.62 -16.85 1.85
N MET A 433 15.99 -15.68 2.37
CA MET A 433 17.36 -15.41 2.83
C MET A 433 17.82 -16.38 3.93
N LEU A 434 16.87 -16.88 4.74
CA LEU A 434 17.10 -17.90 5.77
C LEU A 434 16.91 -19.34 5.25
N GLY A 435 16.85 -19.54 3.93
CA GLY A 435 16.83 -20.86 3.31
C GLY A 435 15.46 -21.56 3.27
N ARG A 436 14.36 -20.89 3.63
CA ARG A 436 13.04 -21.56 3.74
C ARG A 436 12.37 -21.89 2.42
N ARG A 437 12.77 -21.26 1.31
CA ARG A 437 12.19 -21.48 -0.03
C ARG A 437 10.65 -21.41 0.00
N GLU A 438 10.13 -20.29 0.47
CA GLU A 438 8.71 -19.93 0.44
C GLU A 438 8.37 -19.17 -0.86
N LYS A 439 7.39 -19.66 -1.61
CA LYS A 439 6.91 -18.99 -2.82
C LYS A 439 6.08 -17.77 -2.47
N PHE A 440 6.27 -16.66 -3.18
CA PHE A 440 5.40 -15.49 -3.06
C PHE A 440 4.08 -15.72 -3.80
N THR A 441 2.99 -15.93 -3.04
CA THR A 441 1.65 -16.27 -3.58
C THR A 441 0.57 -15.29 -3.13
N ALA A 442 0.93 -14.16 -2.51
CA ALA A 442 -0.05 -13.21 -2.02
C ALA A 442 -0.78 -12.54 -3.20
N VAL A 443 -2.12 -12.56 -3.16
CA VAL A 443 -2.95 -11.78 -4.10
C VAL A 443 -2.66 -10.28 -3.87
N PRO A 444 -2.35 -9.50 -4.91
CA PRO A 444 -2.14 -8.07 -4.79
C PRO A 444 -3.35 -7.37 -4.17
N PHE A 445 -3.08 -6.41 -3.29
CA PHE A 445 -4.11 -5.59 -2.64
C PHE A 445 -3.58 -4.18 -2.45
N PHE A 446 -4.44 -3.19 -2.66
CA PHE A 446 -4.22 -1.80 -2.24
C PHE A 446 -5.54 -1.11 -1.91
N TRP A 447 -5.40 0.06 -1.31
CA TRP A 447 -6.49 0.98 -1.07
C TRP A 447 -6.09 2.38 -1.52
N SER A 448 -7.09 3.18 -1.84
CA SER A 448 -6.99 4.63 -2.03
C SER A 448 -8.07 5.30 -1.19
N GLN A 449 -7.76 6.45 -0.61
CA GLN A 449 -8.73 7.21 0.20
C GLN A 449 -9.04 8.53 -0.51
N HIS A 450 -10.30 8.75 -0.86
CA HIS A 450 -10.76 10.01 -1.44
C HIS A 450 -11.83 10.58 -0.52
N TYR A 451 -11.47 11.55 0.31
CA TYR A 451 -12.35 12.11 1.34
C TYR A 451 -12.87 11.02 2.29
N ASP A 452 -14.18 10.85 2.42
CA ASP A 452 -14.85 9.81 3.20
C ASP A 452 -14.98 8.46 2.45
N VAL A 453 -14.50 8.37 1.21
CA VAL A 453 -14.70 7.19 0.34
C VAL A 453 -13.42 6.38 0.21
N PRO A 454 -13.37 5.16 0.78
CA PRO A 454 -12.30 4.21 0.48
C PRO A 454 -12.56 3.54 -0.87
N ILE A 455 -11.52 3.33 -1.67
CA ILE A 455 -11.54 2.42 -2.81
C ILE A 455 -10.57 1.30 -2.50
N ASN A 456 -11.08 0.09 -2.31
CA ASN A 456 -10.29 -1.12 -2.07
C ASN A 456 -10.18 -1.90 -3.37
N TYR A 457 -8.98 -2.39 -3.70
CA TYR A 457 -8.75 -3.16 -4.93
C TYR A 457 -7.94 -4.42 -4.63
N VAL A 458 -8.48 -5.58 -5.01
CA VAL A 458 -7.89 -6.91 -4.79
C VAL A 458 -7.68 -7.59 -6.14
N GLY A 459 -6.51 -8.19 -6.34
CA GLY A 459 -6.10 -8.80 -7.60
C GLY A 459 -5.33 -7.82 -8.49
N HIS A 460 -5.15 -8.18 -9.76
CA HIS A 460 -4.43 -7.36 -10.72
C HIS A 460 -4.97 -7.61 -12.13
N ALA A 461 -5.53 -6.57 -12.75
CA ALA A 461 -6.05 -6.61 -14.11
C ALA A 461 -5.47 -5.46 -14.93
N GLU A 462 -4.51 -5.73 -15.81
CA GLU A 462 -4.04 -4.72 -16.79
C GLU A 462 -5.03 -4.53 -17.95
N LYS A 463 -5.81 -5.59 -18.25
CA LYS A 463 -6.80 -5.64 -19.33
C LYS A 463 -7.98 -6.50 -18.92
N TRP A 464 -9.17 -6.12 -19.35
CA TRP A 464 -10.43 -6.82 -19.15
C TRP A 464 -11.33 -6.62 -20.38
N ASP A 465 -12.28 -7.52 -20.60
CA ASP A 465 -13.30 -7.45 -21.66
C ASP A 465 -14.71 -7.21 -21.08
N GLU A 466 -14.91 -7.46 -19.79
CA GLU A 466 -16.18 -7.28 -19.09
C GLU A 466 -15.96 -6.63 -17.72
N LEU A 467 -16.82 -5.67 -17.39
CA LEU A 467 -17.01 -5.15 -16.03
C LEU A 467 -18.37 -5.60 -15.52
N ALA A 468 -18.37 -6.40 -14.44
CA ALA A 468 -19.61 -6.78 -13.76
C ALA A 468 -19.73 -5.99 -12.46
N ILE A 469 -20.76 -5.14 -12.37
CA ILE A 469 -21.00 -4.24 -11.24
C ILE A 469 -22.16 -4.78 -10.42
N ASP A 470 -21.92 -5.04 -9.14
CA ASP A 470 -22.96 -5.30 -8.15
C ASP A 470 -23.14 -4.05 -7.28
N GLY A 471 -24.39 -3.59 -7.11
CA GLY A 471 -24.71 -2.39 -6.35
C GLY A 471 -24.67 -1.12 -7.20
N ASP A 472 -24.44 0.03 -6.54
CA ASP A 472 -24.44 1.35 -7.18
C ASP A 472 -23.17 2.13 -6.80
N ILE A 473 -22.38 2.45 -7.83
CA ILE A 473 -21.13 3.19 -7.69
C ILE A 473 -21.39 4.59 -7.12
N MET A 474 -22.44 5.29 -7.59
CA MET A 474 -22.74 6.65 -7.17
C MET A 474 -23.28 6.70 -5.74
N ALA A 475 -23.93 5.64 -5.29
CA ALA A 475 -24.37 5.47 -3.91
C ALA A 475 -23.23 5.07 -2.95
N LYS A 476 -21.98 4.97 -3.43
CA LYS A 476 -20.81 4.52 -2.65
C LYS A 476 -20.97 3.10 -2.07
N ASP A 477 -21.86 2.28 -2.65
CA ASP A 477 -22.05 0.87 -2.28
C ASP A 477 -21.98 -0.02 -3.52
N CYS A 478 -20.76 -0.33 -3.94
CA CYS A 478 -20.55 -1.16 -5.12
C CYS A 478 -19.41 -2.17 -4.96
N LEU A 479 -19.49 -3.19 -5.80
CA LEU A 479 -18.41 -4.12 -6.08
C LEU A 479 -18.28 -4.27 -7.60
N VAL A 480 -17.09 -3.96 -8.13
CA VAL A 480 -16.78 -4.04 -9.55
C VAL A 480 -15.84 -5.22 -9.79
N ARG A 481 -16.25 -6.20 -10.59
CA ARG A 481 -15.40 -7.32 -11.02
C ARG A 481 -14.83 -7.05 -12.42
N TYR A 482 -13.51 -7.12 -12.52
CA TYR A 482 -12.77 -7.01 -13.78
C TYR A 482 -12.56 -8.41 -14.34
N LYS A 483 -13.19 -8.72 -15.47
CA LYS A 483 -13.14 -10.06 -16.07
C LYS A 483 -12.45 -10.07 -17.43
N ARG A 484 -11.79 -11.19 -17.72
CA ARG A 484 -11.23 -11.50 -19.04
C ARG A 484 -11.50 -12.96 -19.37
N ASP A 485 -12.06 -13.23 -20.54
CA ASP A 485 -12.42 -14.58 -20.98
C ASP A 485 -13.26 -15.33 -19.92
N GLY A 486 -14.19 -14.62 -19.27
CA GLY A 486 -15.04 -15.14 -18.19
C GLY A 486 -14.37 -15.31 -16.82
N ARG A 487 -13.05 -15.07 -16.69
CA ARG A 487 -12.30 -15.18 -15.42
C ARG A 487 -12.23 -13.82 -14.71
N VAL A 488 -12.51 -13.79 -13.41
CA VAL A 488 -12.29 -12.58 -12.57
C VAL A 488 -10.80 -12.42 -12.29
N LEU A 489 -10.21 -11.31 -12.70
CA LEU A 489 -8.78 -11.00 -12.48
C LEU A 489 -8.57 -10.07 -11.28
N ALA A 490 -9.53 -9.18 -11.05
CA ALA A 490 -9.49 -8.23 -9.95
C ALA A 490 -10.89 -7.79 -9.53
N VAL A 491 -10.97 -7.14 -8.37
CA VAL A 491 -12.19 -6.57 -7.81
C VAL A 491 -11.90 -5.24 -7.15
N ALA A 492 -12.74 -4.24 -7.40
CA ALA A 492 -12.76 -2.98 -6.68
C ALA A 492 -14.05 -2.84 -5.84
N SER A 493 -13.99 -2.19 -4.68
CA SER A 493 -15.17 -1.90 -3.86
C SER A 493 -15.05 -0.58 -3.12
N THR A 494 -16.18 0.12 -2.98
CA THR A 494 -16.30 1.39 -2.23
C THR A 494 -16.90 1.24 -0.83
N SER A 495 -17.58 0.12 -0.55
CA SER A 495 -18.16 -0.17 0.78
C SER A 495 -17.19 -0.91 1.73
N PRO A 496 -17.41 -0.85 3.05
CA PRO A 496 -16.69 -1.67 4.03
C PRO A 496 -16.76 -3.16 3.68
N LEU A 497 -15.62 -3.82 3.80
CA LEU A 497 -15.19 -4.98 3.01
C LEU A 497 -15.93 -6.31 3.24
N LYS A 498 -17.04 -6.38 4.01
CA LYS A 498 -17.77 -7.65 4.25
C LYS A 498 -18.16 -8.36 2.95
N ARG A 499 -18.38 -7.60 1.85
CA ARG A 499 -18.58 -8.14 0.49
C ARG A 499 -17.27 -8.44 -0.27
N SER A 500 -16.21 -7.65 -0.09
CA SER A 500 -14.96 -7.80 -0.85
C SER A 500 -14.03 -8.90 -0.31
N VAL A 501 -13.97 -9.20 1.00
CA VAL A 501 -13.14 -10.34 1.48
C VAL A 501 -13.74 -11.70 1.07
N THR A 502 -15.07 -11.79 1.01
CA THR A 502 -15.78 -12.95 0.47
C THR A 502 -15.53 -13.10 -1.04
N THR A 503 -15.25 -11.99 -1.75
CA THR A 503 -14.91 -11.96 -3.18
C THR A 503 -13.41 -12.18 -3.45
N ALA A 504 -12.53 -11.93 -2.48
CA ALA A 504 -11.14 -12.36 -2.56
C ALA A 504 -10.98 -13.90 -2.60
N ARG A 505 -12.02 -14.66 -2.19
CA ARG A 505 -12.13 -16.11 -2.47
C ARG A 505 -12.54 -16.41 -3.92
N MET A 506 -13.13 -15.45 -4.63
CA MET A 506 -13.64 -15.57 -6.01
C MET A 506 -12.63 -15.17 -7.09
N VAL A 507 -11.56 -14.43 -6.75
CA VAL A 507 -10.40 -14.35 -7.65
C VAL A 507 -9.78 -15.75 -7.66
N PRO A 508 -9.85 -16.48 -8.78
CA PRO A 508 -9.53 -17.90 -8.79
C PRO A 508 -8.07 -18.09 -8.40
N LEU A 509 -7.85 -18.79 -7.27
CA LEU A 509 -6.71 -19.70 -7.16
C LEU A 509 -6.82 -20.58 -8.40
N SER A 510 -5.91 -20.46 -9.37
CA SER A 510 -6.08 -21.17 -10.64
C SER A 510 -6.32 -22.66 -10.33
N ALA A 511 -7.48 -23.18 -10.74
CA ALA A 511 -7.71 -24.60 -10.75
C ALA A 511 -6.68 -25.18 -11.74
N ALA A 512 -5.67 -25.86 -11.21
CA ALA A 512 -4.92 -26.82 -11.99
C ALA A 512 -5.95 -27.78 -12.61
N SER A 513 -6.05 -27.74 -13.94
CA SER A 513 -6.68 -28.73 -14.82
C SER A 513 -7.57 -29.76 -14.12
N GLN A 514 -8.85 -29.44 -13.92
CA GLN A 514 -9.87 -30.48 -13.82
C GLN A 514 -10.60 -30.54 -15.15
N SER A 515 -10.00 -31.25 -16.11
CA SER A 515 -10.81 -31.95 -17.10
C SER A 515 -11.62 -33.00 -16.35
N MET A 516 -12.88 -32.69 -16.04
CA MET A 516 -13.83 -33.71 -15.60
C MET A 516 -14.10 -34.65 -16.79
N PRO A 517 -13.95 -35.97 -16.63
CA PRO A 517 -14.41 -36.90 -17.64
C PRO A 517 -15.95 -36.93 -17.63
N SER A 518 -16.56 -36.82 -18.81
CA SER A 518 -17.98 -37.07 -18.98
C SER A 518 -18.28 -38.52 -18.59
N ARG A 519 -19.12 -38.71 -17.57
CA ARG A 519 -19.74 -40.00 -17.29
C ARG A 519 -20.89 -40.21 -18.26
N SER A 520 -20.65 -40.94 -19.35
CA SER A 520 -21.72 -41.65 -20.05
C SER A 520 -21.79 -43.09 -19.53
N THR A 521 -22.92 -43.42 -18.94
CA THR A 521 -23.27 -44.77 -18.49
C THR A 521 -23.46 -45.68 -19.70
N SER A 522 -22.69 -46.77 -19.81
CA SER A 522 -23.15 -48.03 -20.42
C SER A 522 -22.16 -49.16 -20.11
N LEU A 523 -22.60 -50.13 -19.31
CA LEU A 523 -22.01 -51.47 -19.26
C LEU A 523 -22.54 -52.27 -20.46
N LYS A 524 -21.64 -52.85 -21.27
CA LYS A 524 -21.79 -54.19 -21.86
C LYS A 524 -20.45 -54.68 -22.43
N THR A 525 -20.10 -55.88 -22.00
CA THR A 525 -18.89 -56.66 -22.29
C THR A 525 -18.97 -57.33 -23.69
N PHE A 526 -17.81 -57.50 -24.35
CA PHE A 526 -17.34 -58.68 -25.14
C PHE A 526 -16.56 -58.34 -26.45
N LEU A 527 -15.27 -58.74 -26.46
CA LEU A 527 -14.46 -59.41 -27.50
C LEU A 527 -14.49 -58.98 -28.99
N GLY A 528 -13.29 -58.79 -29.56
CA GLY A 528 -12.98 -59.07 -30.99
C GLY A 528 -12.21 -57.99 -31.76
N ALA A 529 -11.05 -58.34 -32.34
CA ALA A 529 -10.12 -57.46 -33.07
C ALA A 529 -10.42 -57.36 -34.60
N PRO A 530 -9.54 -56.80 -35.48
CA PRO A 530 -9.74 -55.65 -36.40
C PRO A 530 -9.80 -56.08 -37.91
N PRO A 531 -9.35 -55.30 -38.95
CA PRO A 531 -9.30 -53.85 -39.27
C PRO A 531 -10.03 -53.51 -40.62
N GLN A 532 -10.11 -52.24 -41.06
CA GLN A 532 -9.84 -51.80 -42.47
C GLN A 532 -10.03 -50.29 -42.77
N ARG A 533 -9.49 -49.90 -43.93
CA ARG A 533 -9.04 -48.62 -44.47
C ARG A 533 -10.12 -47.73 -45.16
N ALA A 534 -9.77 -46.44 -45.28
CA ALA A 534 -9.81 -45.58 -46.48
C ALA A 534 -10.93 -44.51 -46.72
N THR A 535 -10.42 -43.28 -46.95
CA THR A 535 -10.71 -42.28 -48.02
C THR A 535 -11.82 -41.21 -47.94
N MET A 536 -11.36 -39.94 -47.94
CA MET A 536 -11.68 -38.77 -48.80
C MET A 536 -13.12 -38.48 -49.27
N ARG A 537 -13.62 -37.24 -49.05
CA ARG A 537 -13.72 -36.10 -50.02
C ARG A 537 -14.69 -34.98 -49.54
N ALA A 538 -14.38 -33.73 -49.93
CA ALA A 538 -15.27 -32.54 -49.95
C ALA A 538 -16.11 -32.47 -51.27
N PRO A 539 -17.15 -31.61 -51.43
CA PRO A 539 -16.99 -30.23 -52.00
C PRO A 539 -18.07 -29.18 -51.56
N ARG A 540 -17.78 -27.85 -51.50
CA ARG A 540 -18.03 -26.67 -52.41
C ARG A 540 -19.47 -26.09 -52.61
N SER A 541 -19.58 -24.78 -52.30
CA SER A 541 -20.10 -23.58 -53.06
C SER A 541 -21.59 -23.26 -53.36
N GLY A 542 -22.08 -22.14 -52.76
CA GLY A 542 -22.77 -20.93 -53.34
C GLY A 542 -24.21 -21.01 -53.91
N PRO A 543 -24.91 -19.88 -54.27
CA PRO A 543 -24.77 -18.45 -53.91
C PRO A 543 -26.13 -17.71 -53.54
N ASN A 544 -26.05 -16.39 -53.32
CA ASN A 544 -27.06 -15.33 -53.01
C ASN A 544 -28.14 -15.09 -54.14
N PRO A 545 -29.24 -14.27 -54.01
CA PRO A 545 -29.21 -12.82 -53.73
C PRO A 545 -30.46 -12.12 -53.06
N ALA A 546 -30.34 -10.76 -52.97
CA ALA A 546 -31.19 -9.63 -52.49
C ALA A 546 -32.71 -9.61 -52.86
N SER A 547 -33.64 -8.72 -52.39
CA SER A 547 -33.62 -7.26 -52.11
C SER A 547 -35.00 -6.71 -51.58
N ILE A 548 -35.07 -5.40 -51.23
CA ILE A 548 -36.22 -4.41 -51.18
C ILE A 548 -36.91 -4.17 -49.80
N SER A 549 -36.67 -3.03 -49.10
CA SER A 549 -37.35 -1.68 -49.08
C SER A 549 -38.76 -1.70 -48.42
N SER A 550 -39.20 -0.82 -47.50
CA SER A 550 -39.25 0.67 -47.43
C SER A 550 -39.75 1.11 -46.02
N GLY A 551 -39.26 2.18 -45.35
CA GLY A 551 -39.81 3.56 -45.31
C GLY A 551 -41.22 3.67 -44.66
N VAL A 552 -41.48 4.40 -43.56
CA VAL A 552 -41.64 5.88 -43.46
C VAL A 552 -41.83 6.34 -41.99
N CYS A 553 -41.45 7.60 -41.74
CA CYS A 553 -41.42 8.41 -40.50
C CYS A 553 -42.75 9.15 -40.22
N LEU A 554 -43.08 9.48 -38.95
CA LEU A 554 -43.97 10.60 -38.55
C LEU A 554 -43.76 11.01 -37.06
N LYS A 555 -43.69 12.33 -36.82
CA LYS A 555 -43.79 13.12 -35.56
C LYS A 555 -44.79 14.28 -35.86
N PRO A 556 -45.23 15.22 -34.95
CA PRO A 556 -45.02 15.43 -33.50
C PRO A 556 -46.28 15.87 -32.65
N GLY A 557 -46.12 15.92 -31.31
CA GLY A 557 -46.54 17.06 -30.44
C GLY A 557 -47.87 17.03 -29.66
N LEU A 558 -47.82 17.14 -28.32
CA LEU A 558 -48.60 18.06 -27.44
C LEU A 558 -48.32 17.84 -25.92
N THR A 559 -48.64 18.87 -25.15
CA THR A 559 -48.14 19.37 -23.84
C THR A 559 -48.90 18.90 -22.58
N CYS A 560 -48.24 18.89 -21.39
CA CYS A 560 -48.74 19.50 -20.13
C CYS A 560 -47.70 19.48 -18.98
N SER A 561 -47.74 20.46 -18.07
CA SER A 561 -46.86 20.66 -16.87
C SER A 561 -47.64 20.38 -15.54
N PRO A 562 -47.12 20.75 -14.34
CA PRO A 562 -46.33 19.92 -13.42
C PRO A 562 -47.06 19.56 -12.10
N LEU A 563 -46.55 18.59 -11.34
CA LEU A 563 -46.95 18.32 -9.95
C LEU A 563 -45.73 18.22 -9.03
N ARG A 564 -45.74 19.03 -7.96
CA ARG A 564 -44.92 18.88 -6.74
C ARG A 564 -45.40 17.67 -5.92
N PRO A 565 -44.56 17.15 -5.01
CA PRO A 565 -44.85 17.42 -3.59
C PRO A 565 -43.61 17.74 -2.73
N ASP A 566 -43.89 18.44 -1.63
CA ASP A 566 -42.99 18.86 -0.55
C ASP A 566 -42.60 17.73 0.44
N ALA A 567 -41.53 18.00 1.20
CA ALA A 567 -41.12 17.51 2.55
C ALA A 567 -39.99 16.45 2.63
N PRO A 568 -39.27 16.34 3.78
CA PRO A 568 -38.44 17.36 4.44
C PRO A 568 -37.00 16.86 4.76
N HIS A 569 -36.08 17.80 5.05
CA HIS A 569 -34.72 17.54 5.52
C HIS A 569 -34.66 17.03 6.98
N PRO A 570 -33.75 16.09 7.34
CA PRO A 570 -33.46 15.78 8.73
C PRO A 570 -32.47 16.80 9.32
N GLY A 571 -32.95 17.52 10.34
CA GLY A 571 -32.21 18.50 11.11
C GLY A 571 -31.22 17.89 12.11
N SER A 572 -30.14 18.65 12.32
CA SER A 572 -29.19 18.50 13.42
C SER A 572 -29.89 18.75 14.75
N LEU A 573 -29.78 17.79 15.68
CA LEU A 573 -30.21 17.97 17.07
C LEU A 573 -29.13 18.75 17.82
N ALA A 574 -29.36 20.05 17.95
CA ALA A 574 -28.75 20.86 19.00
C ALA A 574 -29.35 20.44 20.35
N SER A 575 -28.51 19.91 21.25
CA SER A 575 -28.84 19.80 22.67
C SER A 575 -28.44 21.10 23.36
N THR A 576 -29.44 21.92 23.65
CA THR A 576 -29.37 22.96 24.68
C THR A 576 -29.51 22.30 26.04
N THR A 577 -28.45 22.30 26.84
CA THR A 577 -28.57 22.31 28.30
C THR A 577 -27.90 23.58 28.81
N ALA A 578 -28.75 24.50 29.25
CA ALA A 578 -28.34 25.63 30.05
C ALA A 578 -27.83 25.10 31.40
N THR A 579 -26.61 25.48 31.77
CA THR A 579 -26.20 25.46 33.17
C THR A 579 -25.43 26.73 33.45
N SER A 580 -25.92 27.43 34.47
CA SER A 580 -25.47 28.68 35.05
C SER A 580 -23.96 28.74 35.28
N MET A 581 -23.34 29.84 34.86
CA MET A 581 -22.05 30.29 35.41
C MET A 581 -22.23 30.87 36.82
N PRO A 582 -21.20 30.75 37.67
CA PRO A 582 -20.76 31.87 38.48
C PRO A 582 -19.41 32.41 37.97
N ALA A 583 -19.27 33.73 38.11
CA ALA A 583 -18.04 34.48 37.89
C ALA A 583 -17.12 34.42 39.12
N SER A 584 -15.87 34.91 38.92
CA SER A 584 -14.72 35.01 39.83
C SER A 584 -13.76 33.79 39.72
N GLU A 585 -12.43 33.93 39.57
CA GLU A 585 -11.50 34.95 40.05
C GLU A 585 -10.33 35.21 39.07
N ARG A 586 -9.72 36.39 39.25
CA ARG A 586 -8.44 36.81 38.66
C ARG A 586 -7.26 36.02 39.25
N CYS A 587 -6.27 35.67 38.44
CA CYS A 587 -4.83 35.78 38.74
C CYS A 587 -4.03 35.31 37.50
N SER A 588 -3.31 36.19 36.80
CA SER A 588 -1.91 36.58 37.06
C SER A 588 -0.95 35.78 36.17
N ALA A 589 -0.42 36.47 35.17
CA ALA A 589 0.73 36.04 34.39
C ALA A 589 1.95 35.81 35.30
N ALA A 590 2.68 34.73 35.04
CA ALA A 590 4.05 34.55 35.49
C ALA A 590 4.84 33.91 34.34
N GLU A 591 5.60 34.75 33.64
CA GLU A 591 6.73 34.34 32.82
C GLU A 591 7.80 33.69 33.70
N SER A 592 8.42 32.62 33.21
CA SER A 592 9.74 32.17 33.66
C SER A 592 10.41 31.26 32.62
N PRO A 593 11.75 31.22 32.59
CA PRO A 593 12.49 31.52 31.38
C PRO A 593 13.07 30.31 30.66
N VAL A 594 13.17 30.43 29.33
CA VAL A 594 13.91 29.52 28.46
C VAL A 594 15.42 29.76 28.63
N LYS A 595 16.17 28.72 29.00
CA LYS A 595 17.64 28.71 28.98
C LYS A 595 18.16 28.76 27.54
N PRO A 596 19.08 29.66 27.17
CA PRO A 596 19.74 29.62 25.87
C PRO A 596 20.84 28.56 25.81
N ALA A 597 21.03 28.00 24.61
CA ALA A 597 22.11 27.08 24.27
C ALA A 597 23.49 27.79 24.26
N PRO A 598 24.59 27.07 24.57
CA PRO A 598 25.92 27.68 24.61
C PRO A 598 26.44 28.01 23.21
N THR A 599 26.85 29.27 23.03
CA THR A 599 27.56 29.82 21.88
C THR A 599 29.00 29.33 21.85
N MET A 600 29.41 28.65 20.77
CA MET A 600 30.82 28.38 20.49
C MET A 600 31.48 29.63 19.90
N ALA A 601 32.46 30.17 20.63
CA ALA A 601 33.28 31.30 20.22
C ALA A 601 34.25 30.89 19.11
N THR A 602 34.26 31.67 18.03
CA THR A 602 35.36 31.78 17.07
C THR A 602 36.48 32.60 17.68
N GLU A 603 37.63 31.97 17.95
CA GLU A 603 38.90 32.68 18.14
C GLU A 603 39.81 32.44 16.94
N ALA A 604 40.22 33.57 16.35
CA ALA A 604 41.26 33.67 15.35
C ALA A 604 42.63 33.71 16.04
N LEU A 605 43.58 32.86 15.61
CA LEU A 605 44.99 32.98 15.96
C LEU A 605 45.88 32.75 14.73
N ARG A 606 46.35 33.89 14.21
CA ARG A 606 47.70 34.23 13.76
C ARG A 606 48.62 33.11 13.23
N SER A 607 49.04 33.29 11.98
CA SER A 607 50.29 32.78 11.41
C SER A 607 51.54 33.32 12.13
N PRO A 608 52.67 32.60 12.01
CA PRO A 608 53.92 33.24 11.65
C PRO A 608 54.56 32.62 10.41
N ALA A 609 55.33 33.47 9.73
CA ALA A 609 56.06 33.24 8.48
C ALA A 609 57.43 32.56 8.68
N SER A 610 58.19 32.51 7.58
CA SER A 610 59.58 32.03 7.34
C SER A 610 59.67 30.56 6.91
N ASP A 611 60.47 30.13 5.94
CA ASP A 611 61.36 30.76 4.96
C ASP A 611 61.83 29.63 4.00
N GLY A 612 62.35 29.99 2.81
CA GLY A 612 63.30 29.15 2.06
C GLY A 612 62.73 28.34 0.89
N VAL A 613 62.72 28.81 -0.37
CA VAL A 613 63.84 28.90 -1.35
C VAL A 613 64.10 27.59 -2.12
N ALA A 614 64.07 27.73 -3.47
CA ALA A 614 64.76 26.94 -4.51
C ALA A 614 64.28 25.49 -4.74
N THR A 615 64.15 24.93 -5.95
CA THR A 615 64.68 25.28 -7.29
C THR A 615 64.08 24.30 -8.31
N GLY A 616 63.70 24.79 -9.49
CA GLY A 616 63.83 24.11 -10.80
C GLY A 616 63.03 22.81 -11.03
N ALA A 617 62.72 22.37 -12.24
CA ALA A 617 62.76 22.91 -13.58
C ALA A 617 62.05 21.88 -14.48
N ARG A 618 61.39 22.36 -15.55
CA ARG A 618 61.12 21.70 -16.85
C ARG A 618 60.45 20.31 -16.86
N ALA A 619 59.22 20.17 -17.36
CA ALA A 619 58.77 20.28 -18.75
C ALA A 619 59.02 19.03 -19.63
N VAL A 620 57.98 18.75 -20.44
CA VAL A 620 57.96 18.10 -21.77
C VAL A 620 57.56 16.62 -21.84
N SER A 621 56.33 16.44 -22.36
CA SER A 621 55.82 15.44 -23.35
C SER A 621 55.83 13.94 -22.99
N ALA A 622 54.85 13.14 -23.41
CA ALA A 622 53.94 13.22 -24.56
C ALA A 622 52.53 12.70 -24.22
#